data_AF-A0A2G5TCF5-F1
#
_entry.id   AF-A0A2G5TCF5-F1
#
_cell.length_a   1.000
_cell.length_b   1.000
_cell.length_c   1.000
_cell.angle_alpha   90.00
_cell.angle_beta   90.00
_cell.angle_gamma   90.00
#
_symmetry.space_group_name_H-M   'P 1'
#
loop_
_entity.id
_entity.type
_entity.pdbx_description
1 polymer ?
#
loop_
_entity_poly.entity_id
_entity_poly.type
_entity_poly.pdbx_seq_one_letter_code
_entity_poly.pdbx_strand_id
1 'polypeptide(L)'
;MFQYLNSYTLKKVILRIDQKFDVDGFQFFENWKRSGFLILALQINTVTLKILESINKLLHYWSTFSHIDVFYDSFDYDPCKFFDVPFEKLSENSIRIQLSPGNRLAPSLVRLKLSNETSLKVLGNPLVMGRVLKYFKVFDILSLRKTCNGIRRCVDHLKPEPEIKKYTVDMRTDRNCFANIELPGYLNSKTISYKETEGSSNTVLRILNDFETNLKNQKTCLECVGLLFNDSSESPTSDFMARFKEILMRRSEFLKVRKFELYSVKGEDVMQVLPYLDQKYLISLEISNPDHGSSRLFKPKLIPFDMDEMVKIEQWNNLKELYLKTKVVSIPIQQMNLTNFSTTYMSSVARITSEDIAYLKENLLTPKLGRFIICFKEFVDDPQLIDLLGQPRTISGNIIVWYFPIPGTNGKMMEILLNERLRFENVNYYRYS
;
A
#
# COMPACT_ATOMS: atom_id res chain seq x y z
N MET A 1 44.47 4.32 20.19
CA MET A 1 44.29 5.16 18.99
C MET A 1 42.82 5.58 18.80
N PHE A 2 41.86 4.65 18.82
CA PHE A 2 40.43 4.95 18.59
C PHE A 2 39.73 5.81 19.68
N GLN A 3 40.24 5.84 20.90
CA GLN A 3 39.70 6.65 22.01
C GLN A 3 39.85 8.17 21.85
N TYR A 4 40.68 8.62 20.89
CA TYR A 4 40.96 10.03 20.64
C TYR A 4 40.29 10.57 19.37
N LEU A 5 39.53 9.72 18.66
CA LEU A 5 38.80 10.13 17.46
C LEU A 5 37.47 10.76 17.85
N ASN A 6 37.20 11.96 17.33
CA ASN A 6 35.93 12.64 17.55
C ASN A 6 34.79 11.85 16.88
N SER A 7 33.92 11.25 17.71
CA SER A 7 32.81 10.43 17.26
C SER A 7 31.68 11.22 16.56
N TYR A 8 31.66 12.56 16.67
CA TYR A 8 30.64 13.41 16.04
C TYR A 8 30.83 13.62 14.53
N THR A 9 32.06 13.48 14.03
CA THR A 9 32.38 13.70 12.59
C THR A 9 32.68 12.41 11.84
N LEU A 10 32.76 11.28 12.55
CA LEU A 10 33.22 10.00 12.01
C LEU A 10 32.06 9.27 11.29
N LYS A 11 32.16 9.13 9.97
CA LYS A 11 31.13 8.44 9.15
C LYS A 11 31.49 6.99 8.79
N LYS A 12 32.79 6.70 8.67
CA LYS A 12 33.29 5.40 8.23
C LYS A 12 34.60 5.07 8.95
N VAL A 13 34.72 3.81 9.37
CA VAL A 13 35.95 3.25 9.95
C VAL A 13 36.37 2.06 9.09
N ILE A 14 37.62 2.08 8.63
CA ILE A 14 38.21 0.99 7.86
C ILE A 14 39.30 0.36 8.73
N LEU A 15 39.16 -0.92 9.02
CA LEU A 15 40.14 -1.71 9.76
C LEU A 15 40.74 -2.75 8.83
N ARG A 16 42.07 -2.74 8.69
CA ARG A 16 42.81 -3.79 8.00
C ARG A 16 43.32 -4.80 9.02
N ILE A 17 42.95 -6.07 8.82
CA ILE A 17 43.21 -7.18 9.72
C ILE A 17 44.10 -8.17 8.99
N ASP A 18 45.37 -8.23 9.39
CA ASP A 18 46.33 -9.08 8.70
C ASP A 18 46.41 -10.51 9.26
N GLN A 19 46.13 -10.75 10.56
CA GLN A 19 46.26 -12.11 11.16
C GLN A 19 45.34 -12.42 12.35
N LYS A 20 45.19 -11.55 13.35
CA LYS A 20 44.36 -11.80 14.54
C LYS A 20 43.32 -10.71 14.72
N PHE A 21 42.06 -11.13 14.76
CA PHE A 21 40.92 -10.28 15.09
C PHE A 21 40.20 -10.86 16.31
N ASP A 22 40.07 -10.05 17.36
CA ASP A 22 39.27 -10.38 18.53
C ASP A 22 38.55 -9.11 19.00
N VAL A 23 37.23 -9.21 19.09
CA VAL A 23 36.33 -8.11 19.45
C VAL A 23 36.36 -7.85 20.95
N ASP A 24 36.71 -8.85 21.76
CA ASP A 24 36.77 -8.70 23.21
C ASP A 24 37.90 -7.74 23.64
N GLY A 25 38.90 -7.52 22.77
CA GLY A 25 39.95 -6.51 22.95
C GLY A 25 39.52 -5.07 22.65
N PHE A 26 38.32 -4.83 22.10
CA PHE A 26 37.80 -3.51 21.79
C PHE A 26 36.84 -3.00 22.89
N GLN A 27 37.38 -2.70 24.08
CA GLN A 27 36.62 -1.99 25.13
C GLN A 27 36.17 -0.57 24.73
N PHE A 28 36.61 -0.04 23.59
CA PHE A 28 36.41 1.36 23.18
C PHE A 28 35.08 1.68 22.49
N PHE A 29 34.27 0.68 22.08
CA PHE A 29 32.99 0.95 21.39
C PHE A 29 31.95 1.64 22.27
N GLU A 30 32.16 1.69 23.59
CA GLU A 30 31.30 2.46 24.49
C GLU A 30 31.29 3.97 24.17
N ASN A 31 32.40 4.51 23.65
CA ASN A 31 32.53 5.92 23.29
C ASN A 31 31.88 6.27 21.94
N TRP A 32 31.48 5.26 21.16
CA TRP A 32 30.85 5.42 19.83
C TRP A 32 29.35 5.13 19.87
N LYS A 33 28.76 4.99 21.05
CA LYS A 33 27.32 4.78 21.26
C LYS A 33 26.52 6.00 20.77
N ARG A 34 26.28 6.15 19.46
CA ARG A 34 25.05 6.81 18.94
C ARG A 34 24.74 6.65 17.43
N SER A 35 23.44 6.39 17.22
CA SER A 35 22.58 6.59 16.03
C SER A 35 22.67 5.62 14.85
N GLY A 36 23.49 4.57 14.92
CA GLY A 36 23.46 3.51 13.91
C GLY A 36 23.84 3.97 12.49
N PHE A 37 24.63 5.05 12.37
CA PHE A 37 25.07 5.63 11.09
C PHE A 37 26.55 5.36 10.76
N LEU A 38 27.31 4.72 11.65
CA LEU A 38 28.72 4.40 11.39
C LEU A 38 28.84 3.16 10.50
N ILE A 39 29.70 3.25 9.50
CA ILE A 39 30.05 2.12 8.64
C ILE A 39 31.35 1.50 9.14
N LEU A 40 31.35 0.20 9.41
CA LEU A 40 32.55 -0.56 9.71
C LEU A 40 32.95 -1.38 8.47
N ALA A 41 34.14 -1.13 7.93
CA ALA A 41 34.71 -1.93 6.86
C ALA A 41 35.92 -2.71 7.38
N LEU A 42 35.92 -4.02 7.20
CA LEU A 42 36.97 -4.94 7.57
C LEU A 42 37.66 -5.45 6.30
N GLN A 43 38.97 -5.25 6.19
CA GLN A 43 39.78 -5.81 5.12
C GLN A 43 40.64 -6.95 5.68
N ILE A 44 40.41 -8.18 5.24
CA ILE A 44 40.93 -9.41 5.84
C ILE A 44 41.69 -10.22 4.79
N ASN A 45 42.96 -10.54 5.00
CA ASN A 45 43.71 -11.29 3.98
C ASN A 45 43.20 -12.75 3.83
N THR A 46 42.97 -13.43 4.96
CA THR A 46 42.42 -14.81 4.99
C THR A 46 41.32 -14.92 6.04
N VAL A 47 40.10 -15.28 5.62
CA VAL A 47 38.97 -15.45 6.54
C VAL A 47 39.02 -16.81 7.22
N THR A 48 39.25 -16.80 8.53
CA THR A 48 39.25 -17.98 9.40
C THR A 48 37.98 -18.03 10.25
N LEU A 49 37.63 -19.22 10.77
CA LEU A 49 36.47 -19.39 11.66
C LEU A 49 36.49 -18.43 12.86
N LYS A 50 37.68 -18.23 13.47
CA LYS A 50 37.85 -17.34 14.63
C LYS A 50 37.56 -15.88 14.31
N ILE A 51 37.88 -15.44 13.09
CA ILE A 51 37.57 -14.09 12.62
C ILE A 51 36.06 -13.95 12.40
N LEU A 52 35.42 -14.96 11.79
CA LEU A 52 33.97 -14.98 11.59
C LEU A 52 33.19 -14.97 12.91
N GLU A 53 33.61 -15.75 13.91
CA GLU A 53 33.04 -15.72 15.27
C GLU A 53 33.18 -14.34 15.91
N SER A 54 34.32 -13.68 15.72
CA SER A 54 34.55 -12.33 16.21
C SER A 54 33.63 -11.31 15.50
N ILE A 55 33.50 -11.39 14.17
CA ILE A 55 32.54 -10.56 13.42
C ILE A 55 31.10 -10.83 13.88
N ASN A 56 30.76 -12.08 14.21
CA ASN A 56 29.45 -12.43 14.73
C ASN A 56 29.13 -11.71 16.06
N LYS A 57 30.14 -11.53 16.94
CA LYS A 57 29.99 -10.74 18.16
C LYS A 57 29.70 -9.26 17.87
N LEU A 58 30.20 -8.70 16.77
CA LEU A 58 29.93 -7.30 16.39
C LEU A 58 28.48 -7.05 16.01
N LEU A 59 27.72 -8.07 15.62
CA LEU A 59 26.30 -7.93 15.30
C LEU A 59 25.48 -7.40 16.50
N HIS A 60 26.00 -7.55 17.72
CA HIS A 60 25.38 -7.01 18.94
C HIS A 60 25.48 -5.47 19.06
N TYR A 61 26.35 -4.82 18.29
CA TYR A 61 26.61 -3.38 18.33
C TYR A 61 25.83 -2.58 17.26
N TRP A 62 24.67 -3.07 16.83
CA TRP A 62 23.78 -2.41 15.85
C TRP A 62 23.35 -0.99 16.22
N SER A 63 23.36 -0.63 17.51
CA SER A 63 23.08 0.75 17.95
C SER A 63 24.18 1.75 17.57
N THR A 64 25.34 1.24 17.16
CA THR A 64 26.54 2.00 16.78
C THR A 64 26.73 1.97 15.27
N PHE A 65 26.65 0.79 14.63
CA PHE A 65 26.95 0.61 13.21
C PHE A 65 25.70 0.37 12.34
N SER A 66 25.65 0.97 11.15
CA SER A 66 24.59 0.74 10.15
C SER A 66 24.74 -0.61 9.44
N HIS A 67 25.99 -0.92 9.06
CA HIS A 67 26.35 -2.14 8.34
C HIS A 67 27.83 -2.43 8.52
N ILE A 68 28.19 -3.69 8.32
CA ILE A 68 29.57 -4.18 8.32
C ILE A 68 29.90 -4.66 6.92
N ASP A 69 30.88 -4.02 6.29
CA ASP A 69 31.45 -4.48 5.02
C ASP A 69 32.67 -5.36 5.33
N VAL A 70 32.72 -6.56 4.77
CA VAL A 70 33.83 -7.50 4.93
C VAL A 70 34.43 -7.76 3.55
N PHE A 71 35.68 -7.37 3.37
CA PHE A 71 36.47 -7.59 2.17
C PHE A 71 37.54 -8.63 2.49
N TYR A 72 37.70 -9.64 1.63
CA TYR A 72 38.69 -10.68 1.87
C TYR A 72 39.39 -11.20 0.62
N ASP A 73 40.67 -11.54 0.72
CA ASP A 73 41.44 -12.05 -0.44
C ASP A 73 41.27 -13.57 -0.60
N SER A 74 41.15 -14.31 0.51
CA SER A 74 40.97 -15.76 0.57
C SER A 74 40.15 -16.17 1.80
N PHE A 75 39.60 -17.39 1.84
CA PHE A 75 38.88 -17.92 3.01
C PHE A 75 39.16 -19.40 3.25
N ASP A 76 39.37 -19.76 4.51
CA ASP A 76 39.38 -21.16 4.98
C ASP A 76 37.96 -21.65 5.27
N TYR A 77 37.09 -20.72 5.65
CA TYR A 77 35.69 -20.98 5.95
C TYR A 77 34.80 -19.97 5.21
N ASP A 78 33.84 -20.48 4.43
CA ASP A 78 33.01 -19.67 3.54
C ASP A 78 32.14 -18.68 4.34
N PRO A 79 32.39 -17.35 4.22
CA PRO A 79 31.63 -16.34 4.94
C PRO A 79 30.15 -16.35 4.56
N CYS A 80 29.83 -16.74 3.33
CA CYS A 80 28.45 -16.78 2.83
C CYS A 80 27.63 -17.93 3.45
N LYS A 81 28.29 -18.91 4.07
CA LYS A 81 27.65 -20.04 4.75
C LYS A 81 27.65 -19.92 6.27
N PHE A 82 28.41 -18.97 6.81
CA PHE A 82 28.59 -18.84 8.25
C PHE A 82 27.51 -17.98 8.91
N PHE A 83 27.12 -16.86 8.28
CA PHE A 83 26.18 -15.93 8.89
C PHE A 83 24.72 -16.36 8.66
N ASP A 84 23.99 -16.54 9.76
CA ASP A 84 22.53 -16.79 9.72
C ASP A 84 21.71 -15.50 9.54
N VAL A 85 22.36 -14.35 9.34
CA VAL A 85 21.73 -13.05 9.14
C VAL A 85 21.76 -12.68 7.65
N PRO A 86 20.74 -11.95 7.13
CA PRO A 86 20.77 -11.49 5.75
C PRO A 86 22.02 -10.66 5.46
N PHE A 87 22.73 -11.01 4.38
CA PHE A 87 23.86 -10.25 3.87
C PHE A 87 23.73 -10.08 2.35
N GLU A 88 24.35 -9.02 1.85
CA GLU A 88 24.46 -8.72 0.42
C GLU A 88 25.87 -9.10 -0.04
N LYS A 89 26.00 -9.89 -1.11
CA LYS A 89 27.29 -10.14 -1.74
C LYS A 89 27.61 -8.97 -2.67
N LEU A 90 28.64 -8.19 -2.32
CA LEU A 90 29.04 -7.00 -3.09
C LEU A 90 29.96 -7.39 -4.27
N SER A 91 30.80 -8.40 -4.09
CA SER A 91 31.66 -8.99 -5.14
C SER A 91 32.00 -10.44 -4.78
N GLU A 92 32.82 -11.12 -5.60
CA GLU A 92 33.30 -12.48 -5.32
C GLU A 92 33.94 -12.61 -3.92
N ASN A 93 34.60 -11.53 -3.50
CA ASN A 93 35.49 -11.44 -2.34
C ASN A 93 35.01 -10.41 -1.31
N SER A 94 33.72 -10.04 -1.34
CA SER A 94 33.17 -9.11 -0.36
C SER A 94 31.70 -9.29 -0.07
N ILE A 95 31.36 -9.11 1.21
CA ILE A 95 29.99 -9.20 1.73
C ILE A 95 29.66 -7.97 2.57
N ARG A 96 28.39 -7.58 2.58
CA ARG A 96 27.83 -6.52 3.42
C ARG A 96 26.75 -7.10 4.31
N ILE A 97 26.93 -6.97 5.62
CA ILE A 97 25.97 -7.39 6.62
C ILE A 97 25.24 -6.15 7.13
N GLN A 98 23.95 -6.03 6.83
CA GLN A 98 23.15 -4.96 7.40
C GLN A 98 22.80 -5.27 8.85
N LEU A 99 22.98 -4.29 9.72
CA LEU A 99 22.68 -4.42 11.13
C LEU A 99 21.30 -3.85 11.42
N SER A 100 20.43 -4.69 11.94
CA SER A 100 19.07 -4.36 12.33
C SER A 100 18.77 -4.91 13.73
N PRO A 101 17.73 -4.41 14.42
CA PRO A 101 17.28 -5.00 15.68
C PRO A 101 16.97 -6.51 15.57
N GLY A 102 16.63 -6.98 14.37
CA GLY A 102 16.31 -8.38 14.06
C GLY A 102 17.52 -9.33 14.04
N ASN A 103 18.75 -8.83 13.93
CA ASN A 103 19.96 -9.66 13.98
C ASN A 103 20.15 -10.38 15.34
N ARG A 104 19.40 -9.97 16.38
CA ARG A 104 19.28 -10.68 17.68
C ARG A 104 18.62 -12.05 17.61
N LEU A 105 17.91 -12.36 16.51
CA LEU A 105 17.05 -13.56 16.39
C LEU A 105 17.66 -14.67 15.53
N ALA A 106 18.91 -14.50 15.08
CA ALA A 106 19.65 -15.53 14.35
C ALA A 106 19.72 -16.84 15.19
N PRO A 107 19.52 -18.03 14.61
CA PRO A 107 19.50 -19.31 15.33
C PRO A 107 20.74 -19.59 16.20
N SER A 108 21.90 -19.03 15.85
CA SER A 108 23.15 -19.08 16.61
C SER A 108 23.20 -18.12 17.82
N LEU A 109 22.30 -17.14 17.90
CA LEU A 109 22.15 -16.19 19.01
C LEU A 109 20.91 -16.55 19.84
N VAL A 110 21.07 -17.63 20.61
CA VAL A 110 20.13 -18.13 21.63
C VAL A 110 18.72 -18.37 21.09
N ARG A 111 18.46 -19.60 20.65
CA ARG A 111 17.17 -20.24 20.90
C ARG A 111 16.93 -20.27 22.42
N LEU A 112 16.54 -19.15 23.02
CA LEU A 112 15.84 -19.16 24.30
C LEU A 112 14.48 -19.80 24.00
N LYS A 113 14.44 -21.14 24.02
CA LYS A 113 13.17 -21.80 24.30
C LYS A 113 12.69 -21.18 25.62
N LEU A 114 11.56 -20.49 25.59
CA LEU A 114 10.81 -20.14 26.79
C LEU A 114 10.36 -21.46 27.43
N SER A 115 11.27 -22.17 28.09
CA SER A 115 11.06 -23.48 28.69
C SER A 115 10.60 -23.38 30.15
N ASN A 116 10.64 -22.17 30.72
CA ASN A 116 10.29 -21.90 32.11
C ASN A 116 8.86 -21.35 32.20
N GLU A 117 8.00 -22.03 32.98
CA GLU A 117 6.62 -21.60 33.29
C GLU A 117 6.51 -20.13 33.73
N THR A 118 7.49 -19.62 34.47
CA THR A 118 7.52 -18.24 34.97
C THR A 118 7.52 -17.23 33.82
N SER A 119 8.28 -17.48 32.75
CA SER A 119 8.29 -16.58 31.58
C SER A 119 6.95 -16.59 30.83
N LEU A 120 6.30 -17.76 30.76
CA LEU A 120 4.94 -17.87 30.21
C LEU A 120 3.91 -17.17 31.09
N LYS A 121 4.04 -17.23 32.42
CA LYS A 121 3.19 -16.52 33.38
C LYS A 121 3.37 -15.00 33.26
N VAL A 122 4.61 -14.52 33.07
CA VAL A 122 4.91 -13.09 32.85
C VAL A 122 4.32 -12.58 31.54
N LEU A 123 4.49 -13.31 30.42
CA LEU A 123 3.91 -12.91 29.13
C LEU A 123 2.40 -13.17 29.06
N GLY A 124 1.85 -14.02 29.92
CA GLY A 124 0.42 -14.17 30.14
C GLY A 124 -0.19 -13.05 31.00
N ASN A 125 0.61 -12.17 31.60
CA ASN A 125 0.13 -11.06 32.41
C ASN A 125 -0.31 -9.88 31.52
N PRO A 126 -1.58 -9.44 31.59
CA PRO A 126 -2.10 -8.35 30.76
C PRO A 126 -1.38 -7.01 30.90
N LEU A 127 -0.87 -6.68 32.09
CA LEU A 127 -0.17 -5.41 32.33
C LEU A 127 1.20 -5.39 31.64
N VAL A 128 1.94 -6.49 31.72
CA VAL A 128 3.24 -6.63 31.07
C VAL A 128 3.06 -6.68 29.56
N MET A 129 2.17 -7.57 29.09
CA MET A 129 1.88 -7.74 27.67
C MET A 129 1.34 -6.44 27.06
N GLY A 130 0.50 -5.69 27.78
CA GLY A 130 0.00 -4.39 27.33
C GLY A 130 1.10 -3.35 27.11
N ARG A 131 2.19 -3.39 27.88
CA ARG A 131 3.36 -2.52 27.65
C ARG A 131 4.20 -2.97 26.46
N VAL A 132 4.33 -4.28 26.26
CA VAL A 132 5.06 -4.85 25.12
C VAL A 132 4.34 -4.57 23.80
N LEU A 133 3.03 -4.80 23.77
CA LEU A 133 2.21 -4.65 22.57
C LEU A 133 2.18 -3.23 22.01
N LYS A 134 2.50 -2.20 22.81
CA LYS A 134 2.65 -0.82 22.34
C LYS A 134 3.74 -0.63 21.29
N TYR A 135 4.69 -1.56 21.21
CA TYR A 135 5.80 -1.52 20.26
C TYR A 135 5.62 -2.50 19.10
N PHE A 136 4.51 -3.24 19.07
CA PHE A 136 4.31 -4.37 18.16
C PHE A 136 3.29 -4.00 17.09
N LYS A 137 3.59 -4.34 15.84
CA LYS A 137 2.66 -4.16 14.71
C LYS A 137 2.03 -5.50 14.34
N VAL A 138 1.18 -5.50 13.30
CA VAL A 138 0.42 -6.68 12.84
C VAL A 138 1.23 -7.99 12.83
N PHE A 139 2.44 -8.01 12.28
CA PHE A 139 3.21 -9.25 12.15
C PHE A 139 3.75 -9.75 13.49
N ASP A 140 4.14 -8.84 14.38
CA ASP A 140 4.63 -9.19 15.71
C ASP A 140 3.46 -9.69 16.57
N ILE A 141 2.30 -9.02 16.48
CA ILE A 141 1.06 -9.41 17.13
C ILE A 141 0.64 -10.82 16.68
N LEU A 142 0.62 -11.09 15.38
CA LEU A 142 0.30 -12.41 14.84
C LEU A 142 1.30 -13.48 15.28
N SER A 143 2.59 -13.14 15.32
CA SER A 143 3.64 -14.06 15.76
C SER A 143 3.46 -14.41 17.24
N LEU A 144 3.19 -13.43 18.10
CA LEU A 144 2.87 -13.66 19.51
C LEU A 144 1.65 -14.56 19.68
N ARG A 145 0.57 -14.33 18.94
CA ARG A 145 -0.64 -15.18 19.01
C ARG A 145 -0.38 -16.63 18.63
N LYS A 146 0.65 -16.92 17.83
CA LYS A 146 1.01 -18.28 17.42
C LYS A 146 1.88 -19.02 18.45
N THR A 147 2.42 -18.34 19.46
CA THR A 147 3.35 -18.95 20.44
C THR A 147 2.70 -19.92 21.43
N CYS A 148 1.76 -19.46 22.28
CA CYS A 148 1.10 -20.30 23.28
C CYS A 148 -0.32 -19.79 23.60
N ASN A 149 -1.14 -20.65 24.23
CA ASN A 149 -2.53 -20.33 24.56
C ASN A 149 -2.66 -19.17 25.56
N GLY A 150 -1.77 -19.07 26.55
CA GLY A 150 -1.78 -17.98 27.54
C GLY A 150 -1.52 -16.61 26.91
N ILE A 151 -0.46 -16.51 26.10
CA ILE A 151 -0.14 -15.29 25.34
C ILE A 151 -1.28 -14.94 24.38
N ARG A 152 -1.81 -15.94 23.65
CA ARG A 152 -2.94 -15.71 22.73
C ARG A 152 -4.16 -15.13 23.44
N ARG A 153 -4.60 -15.73 24.56
CA ARG A 153 -5.71 -15.22 25.37
C ARG A 153 -5.45 -13.80 25.87
N CYS A 154 -4.22 -13.52 26.30
CA CYS A 154 -3.83 -12.20 26.75
C CYS A 154 -3.88 -11.15 25.62
N VAL A 155 -3.34 -11.47 24.44
CA VAL A 155 -3.39 -10.59 23.26
C VAL A 155 -4.83 -10.37 22.81
N ASP A 156 -5.63 -11.43 22.74
CA ASP A 156 -7.05 -11.37 22.35
C ASP A 156 -7.88 -10.54 23.34
N HIS A 157 -7.53 -10.56 24.64
CA HIS A 157 -8.13 -9.72 25.66
C HIS A 157 -7.73 -8.24 25.52
N LEU A 158 -6.45 -7.97 25.27
CA LEU A 158 -5.91 -6.60 25.16
C LEU A 158 -6.29 -5.90 23.85
N LYS A 159 -6.59 -6.65 22.79
CA LYS A 159 -7.02 -6.14 21.48
C LYS A 159 -6.09 -5.04 20.92
N PRO A 160 -4.78 -5.33 20.74
CA PRO A 160 -3.83 -4.35 20.22
C PRO A 160 -4.21 -3.89 18.81
N GLU A 161 -3.88 -2.63 18.50
CA GLU A 161 -4.03 -2.04 17.16
C GLU A 161 -2.97 -2.63 16.22
N PRO A 162 -3.36 -3.18 15.06
CA PRO A 162 -2.41 -3.74 14.08
C PRO A 162 -1.56 -2.70 13.34
N GLU A 163 -2.04 -1.45 13.27
CA GLU A 163 -1.44 -0.32 12.55
C GLU A 163 -1.17 -0.63 11.07
N ILE A 164 -2.10 -1.30 10.38
CA ILE A 164 -1.95 -1.55 8.94
C ILE A 164 -2.22 -0.25 8.18
N LYS A 165 -1.33 0.09 7.23
CA LYS A 165 -1.48 1.25 6.35
C LYS A 165 -2.25 0.89 5.08
N LYS A 166 -1.90 -0.21 4.43
CA LYS A 166 -2.61 -0.71 3.23
C LYS A 166 -2.81 -2.21 3.29
N TYR A 167 -3.92 -2.67 2.74
CA TYR A 167 -4.22 -4.09 2.59
C TYR A 167 -4.75 -4.36 1.18
N THR A 168 -4.00 -5.12 0.39
CA THR A 168 -4.41 -5.48 -0.97
C THR A 168 -4.54 -6.99 -1.09
N VAL A 169 -5.71 -7.47 -1.53
CA VAL A 169 -5.93 -8.85 -1.93
C VAL A 169 -5.84 -8.92 -3.45
N ASP A 170 -4.95 -9.75 -3.96
CA ASP A 170 -4.77 -9.99 -5.40
C ASP A 170 -5.12 -11.44 -5.72
N MET A 171 -6.17 -11.60 -6.51
CA MET A 171 -6.74 -12.83 -7.02
C MET A 171 -6.88 -12.77 -8.55
N ARG A 172 -6.05 -11.97 -9.23
CA ARG A 172 -6.07 -11.86 -10.70
C ARG A 172 -5.59 -13.14 -11.40
N THR A 173 -4.94 -14.04 -10.67
CA THR A 173 -4.50 -15.34 -11.20
C THR A 173 -4.97 -16.47 -10.31
N ASP A 174 -5.59 -17.48 -10.90
CA ASP A 174 -6.19 -18.60 -10.16
C ASP A 174 -5.15 -19.42 -9.38
N ARG A 175 -3.90 -19.44 -9.86
CA ARG A 175 -2.82 -20.24 -9.25
C ARG A 175 -2.02 -19.52 -8.17
N ASN A 176 -2.03 -18.18 -8.17
CA ASN A 176 -1.20 -17.36 -7.29
C ASN A 176 -2.02 -16.21 -6.72
N CYS A 177 -2.87 -16.52 -5.73
CA CYS A 177 -3.51 -15.50 -4.93
C CYS A 177 -2.55 -15.01 -3.83
N PHE A 178 -2.57 -13.73 -3.51
CA PHE A 178 -1.78 -13.19 -2.41
C PHE A 178 -2.45 -12.01 -1.72
N ALA A 179 -2.09 -11.78 -0.46
CA ALA A 179 -2.43 -10.58 0.28
C ALA A 179 -1.14 -9.79 0.56
N ASN A 180 -1.10 -8.53 0.16
CA ASN A 180 -0.02 -7.60 0.47
C ASN A 180 -0.46 -6.67 1.61
N ILE A 181 0.33 -6.62 2.67
CA ILE A 181 0.09 -5.80 3.85
C ILE A 181 1.25 -4.81 3.99
N GLU A 182 0.95 -3.51 3.94
CA GLU A 182 1.92 -2.44 4.14
C GLU A 182 1.75 -1.79 5.51
N LEU A 183 2.87 -1.57 6.20
CA LEU A 183 2.92 -0.86 7.47
C LEU A 183 3.34 0.62 7.31
N PRO A 184 3.04 1.49 8.29
CA PRO A 184 3.58 2.85 8.34
C PRO A 184 5.11 2.85 8.48
N GLY A 185 5.79 3.64 7.64
CA GLY A 185 7.25 3.68 7.50
C GLY A 185 7.71 3.06 6.17
N TYR A 186 8.84 3.53 5.62
CA TYR A 186 9.34 3.06 4.31
C TYR A 186 9.69 1.55 4.34
N LEU A 187 9.37 0.84 3.25
CA LEU A 187 9.79 -0.53 2.88
C LEU A 187 9.26 -1.73 3.71
N ASN A 188 8.37 -1.53 4.68
CA ASN A 188 7.79 -2.65 5.44
C ASN A 188 6.48 -3.15 4.82
N SER A 189 6.58 -3.86 3.69
CA SER A 189 5.47 -4.66 3.15
C SER A 189 5.73 -6.15 3.36
N LYS A 190 4.66 -6.92 3.54
CA LYS A 190 4.73 -8.39 3.56
C LYS A 190 3.64 -8.97 2.69
N THR A 191 4.04 -9.93 1.86
CA THR A 191 3.14 -10.69 1.01
C THR A 191 2.86 -12.05 1.64
N ILE A 192 1.58 -12.38 1.78
CA ILE A 192 1.09 -13.71 2.15
C ILE A 192 0.64 -14.40 0.87
N SER A 193 1.29 -15.50 0.49
CA SER A 193 0.92 -16.27 -0.71
C SER A 193 -0.05 -17.39 -0.34
N TYR A 194 -1.12 -17.49 -1.11
CA TYR A 194 -2.13 -18.54 -1.02
C TYR A 194 -2.02 -19.41 -2.27
N LYS A 195 -1.23 -20.49 -2.17
CA LYS A 195 -1.16 -21.52 -3.19
C LYS A 195 -2.24 -22.57 -2.91
N GLU A 196 -2.94 -22.98 -3.96
CA GLU A 196 -3.79 -24.15 -3.91
C GLU A 196 -2.89 -25.39 -3.78
N THR A 197 -3.06 -26.13 -2.68
CA THR A 197 -2.50 -27.46 -2.54
C THR A 197 -3.63 -28.48 -2.64
N GLU A 198 -3.38 -29.63 -3.26
CA GLU A 198 -4.34 -30.74 -3.33
C GLU A 198 -4.89 -31.03 -1.92
N GLY A 199 -6.21 -30.97 -1.76
CA GLY A 199 -6.90 -31.19 -0.49
C GLY A 199 -7.03 -29.97 0.44
N SER A 200 -6.59 -28.76 0.04
CA SER A 200 -6.77 -27.56 0.85
C SER A 200 -8.16 -26.94 0.70
N SER A 201 -8.76 -26.57 1.84
CA SER A 201 -10.00 -25.80 1.93
C SER A 201 -9.95 -24.54 1.04
N ASN A 202 -11.08 -24.20 0.42
CA ASN A 202 -11.34 -23.02 -0.41
C ASN A 202 -10.40 -21.83 -0.10
N THR A 203 -9.51 -21.50 -1.03
CA THR A 203 -8.51 -20.41 -0.95
C THR A 203 -9.14 -19.08 -0.53
N VAL A 204 -10.35 -18.79 -1.03
CA VAL A 204 -11.14 -17.60 -0.66
C VAL A 204 -11.36 -17.52 0.84
N LEU A 205 -11.76 -18.62 1.49
CA LEU A 205 -12.01 -18.66 2.92
C LEU A 205 -10.73 -18.39 3.73
N ARG A 206 -9.58 -18.88 3.27
CA ARG A 206 -8.30 -18.63 3.93
C ARG A 206 -7.91 -17.15 3.86
N ILE A 207 -8.06 -16.53 2.68
CA ILE A 207 -7.79 -15.10 2.49
C ILE A 207 -8.72 -14.26 3.38
N LEU A 208 -10.01 -14.58 3.40
CA LEU A 208 -11.01 -13.89 4.19
C LEU A 208 -10.77 -14.03 5.70
N ASN A 209 -10.42 -15.23 6.17
CA ASN A 209 -10.10 -15.46 7.59
C ASN A 209 -8.84 -14.69 8.02
N ASP A 210 -7.82 -14.65 7.16
CA ASP A 210 -6.62 -13.85 7.42
C ASP A 210 -6.96 -12.36 7.41
N PHE A 211 -7.76 -11.88 6.46
CA PHE A 211 -8.22 -10.49 6.42
C PHE A 211 -8.96 -10.11 7.71
N GLU A 212 -9.97 -10.91 8.11
CA GLU A 212 -10.73 -10.73 9.34
C GLU A 212 -9.80 -10.70 10.56
N THR A 213 -8.84 -11.62 10.62
CA THR A 213 -7.87 -11.72 11.72
C THR A 213 -6.93 -10.51 11.79
N ASN A 214 -6.42 -10.07 10.63
CA ASN A 214 -5.43 -9.00 10.51
C ASN A 214 -6.03 -7.64 10.82
N LEU A 215 -7.29 -7.41 10.45
CA LEU A 215 -7.98 -6.13 10.62
C LEU A 215 -8.96 -6.11 11.80
N LYS A 216 -9.07 -7.21 12.56
CA LYS A 216 -10.05 -7.39 13.66
C LYS A 216 -10.14 -6.18 14.60
N ASN A 217 -8.99 -5.66 15.01
CA ASN A 217 -8.88 -4.54 15.95
C ASN A 217 -8.31 -3.28 15.28
N GLN A 218 -8.36 -3.19 13.94
CA GLN A 218 -7.92 -1.99 13.22
C GLN A 218 -8.93 -0.86 13.45
N LYS A 219 -8.53 0.13 14.26
CA LYS A 219 -9.31 1.35 14.56
C LYS A 219 -8.81 2.56 13.78
N THR A 220 -7.54 2.53 13.39
CA THR A 220 -6.90 3.59 12.59
C THR A 220 -7.32 3.47 11.12
N CYS A 221 -7.41 4.62 10.43
CA CYS A 221 -7.81 4.67 9.03
C CYS A 221 -6.74 4.04 8.13
N LEU A 222 -7.15 3.10 7.28
CA LEU A 222 -6.32 2.53 6.22
C LEU A 222 -6.20 3.54 5.09
N GLU A 223 -4.98 3.74 4.57
CA GLU A 223 -4.78 4.57 3.38
C GLU A 223 -5.38 3.93 2.13
N CYS A 224 -5.30 2.60 2.01
CA CYS A 224 -5.88 1.88 0.89
C CYS A 224 -6.31 0.46 1.25
N VAL A 225 -7.50 0.07 0.77
CA VAL A 225 -7.89 -1.34 0.64
C VAL A 225 -8.09 -1.63 -0.84
N GLY A 226 -7.39 -2.65 -1.35
CA GLY A 226 -7.50 -3.08 -2.74
C GLY A 226 -8.01 -4.51 -2.86
N LEU A 227 -9.01 -4.75 -3.71
CA LEU A 227 -9.50 -6.08 -4.05
C LEU A 227 -9.38 -6.26 -5.57
N LEU A 228 -8.43 -7.11 -5.99
CA LEU A 228 -8.09 -7.28 -7.39
C LEU A 228 -8.48 -8.67 -7.88
N PHE A 229 -9.48 -8.77 -8.74
CA PHE A 229 -10.00 -10.06 -9.21
C PHE A 229 -9.65 -10.34 -10.68
N ASN A 230 -9.78 -11.60 -11.07
CA ASN A 230 -9.72 -12.02 -12.47
C ASN A 230 -11.05 -11.70 -13.19
N ASP A 231 -11.01 -11.51 -14.51
CA ASP A 231 -12.18 -11.25 -15.38
C ASP A 231 -12.78 -12.54 -15.96
N SER A 232 -12.50 -13.68 -15.33
CA SER A 232 -13.08 -14.96 -15.73
C SER A 232 -14.54 -15.05 -15.31
N SER A 233 -15.37 -15.67 -16.17
CA SER A 233 -16.80 -15.88 -15.89
C SER A 233 -17.08 -16.80 -14.70
N GLU A 234 -16.07 -17.56 -14.27
CA GLU A 234 -16.09 -18.45 -13.11
C GLU A 234 -15.38 -17.83 -11.89
N SER A 235 -15.06 -16.53 -11.94
CA SER A 235 -14.33 -15.88 -10.84
C SER A 235 -15.13 -15.95 -9.54
N PRO A 236 -14.46 -16.24 -8.39
CA PRO A 236 -15.11 -16.30 -7.09
C PRO A 236 -15.46 -14.90 -6.54
N THR A 237 -15.48 -13.86 -7.39
CA THR A 237 -15.64 -12.45 -7.03
C THR A 237 -16.91 -12.22 -6.22
N SER A 238 -18.07 -12.63 -6.71
CA SER A 238 -19.33 -12.37 -6.01
C SER A 238 -19.44 -13.15 -4.68
N ASP A 239 -18.95 -14.40 -4.59
CA ASP A 239 -18.89 -15.14 -3.31
C ASP A 239 -17.89 -14.50 -2.33
N PHE A 240 -16.73 -14.05 -2.83
CA PHE A 240 -15.76 -13.31 -2.02
C PHE A 240 -16.40 -12.04 -1.46
N MET A 241 -17.06 -11.23 -2.29
CA MET A 241 -17.67 -9.97 -1.88
C MET A 241 -18.82 -10.18 -0.89
N ALA A 242 -19.62 -11.24 -1.06
CA ALA A 242 -20.70 -11.60 -0.13
C ALA A 242 -20.14 -11.96 1.25
N ARG A 243 -19.10 -12.80 1.32
CA ARG A 243 -18.47 -13.16 2.59
C ARG A 243 -17.69 -11.99 3.20
N PHE A 244 -17.09 -11.16 2.36
CA PHE A 244 -16.39 -9.95 2.81
C PHE A 244 -17.36 -8.97 3.47
N LYS A 245 -18.55 -8.79 2.89
CA LYS A 245 -19.66 -8.05 3.50
C LYS A 245 -19.99 -8.58 4.89
N GLU A 246 -20.14 -9.89 5.05
CA GLU A 246 -20.42 -10.51 6.36
C GLU A 246 -19.32 -10.22 7.39
N ILE A 247 -18.04 -10.17 6.97
CA ILE A 247 -16.94 -9.77 7.85
C ILE A 247 -17.10 -8.31 8.28
N LEU A 248 -17.38 -7.40 7.35
CA LEU A 248 -17.58 -5.98 7.66
C LEU A 248 -18.76 -5.76 8.60
N MET A 249 -19.88 -6.45 8.39
CA MET A 249 -21.09 -6.36 9.22
C MET A 249 -20.88 -6.90 10.65
N ARG A 250 -19.98 -7.87 10.85
CA ARG A 250 -19.66 -8.42 12.17
C ARG A 250 -18.77 -7.51 13.02
N ARG A 251 -18.21 -6.44 12.44
CA ARG A 251 -17.39 -5.47 13.17
C ARG A 251 -18.28 -4.59 14.05
N SER A 252 -17.74 -4.20 15.21
CA SER A 252 -18.41 -3.24 16.09
C SER A 252 -18.41 -1.81 15.54
N GLU A 253 -17.49 -1.50 14.62
CA GLU A 253 -17.34 -0.21 13.96
C GLU A 253 -17.03 -0.42 12.47
N PHE A 254 -17.51 0.51 11.63
CA PHE A 254 -17.17 0.51 10.20
C PHE A 254 -15.65 0.55 9.98
N LEU A 255 -15.22 -0.12 8.92
CA LEU A 255 -13.81 -0.07 8.52
C LEU A 255 -13.52 1.31 7.91
N LYS A 256 -12.58 2.04 8.52
CA LYS A 256 -12.12 3.34 8.05
C LYS A 256 -11.10 3.14 6.95
N VAL A 257 -11.47 3.53 5.73
CA VAL A 257 -10.65 3.36 4.53
C VAL A 257 -10.65 4.68 3.76
N ARG A 258 -9.47 5.16 3.38
CA ARG A 258 -9.31 6.42 2.64
C ARG A 258 -9.47 6.27 1.13
N LYS A 259 -8.84 5.22 0.57
CA LYS A 259 -8.96 4.83 -0.83
C LYS A 259 -9.45 3.39 -0.94
N PHE A 260 -10.48 3.15 -1.75
CA PHE A 260 -10.95 1.82 -2.07
C PHE A 260 -10.71 1.51 -3.55
N GLU A 261 -9.92 0.47 -3.80
CA GLU A 261 -9.53 0.03 -5.14
C GLU A 261 -10.18 -1.31 -5.46
N LEU A 262 -10.90 -1.38 -6.57
CA LEU A 262 -11.53 -2.58 -7.07
C LEU A 262 -11.08 -2.84 -8.50
N TYR A 263 -10.78 -4.09 -8.80
CA TYR A 263 -10.44 -4.51 -10.15
C TYR A 263 -11.25 -5.70 -10.60
N SER A 264 -11.82 -5.62 -11.81
CA SER A 264 -12.64 -6.66 -12.43
C SER A 264 -13.92 -7.00 -11.64
N VAL A 265 -14.76 -5.98 -11.41
CA VAL A 265 -16.02 -6.10 -10.64
C VAL A 265 -17.20 -5.53 -11.41
N LYS A 266 -18.43 -5.97 -11.06
CA LYS A 266 -19.69 -5.37 -11.52
C LYS A 266 -20.24 -4.44 -10.43
N GLY A 267 -21.18 -3.56 -10.79
CA GLY A 267 -21.84 -2.65 -9.84
C GLY A 267 -22.44 -3.36 -8.62
N GLU A 268 -23.11 -4.50 -8.85
CA GLU A 268 -23.65 -5.35 -7.79
C GLU A 268 -22.57 -5.79 -6.79
N ASP A 269 -21.39 -6.18 -7.26
CA ASP A 269 -20.27 -6.57 -6.41
C ASP A 269 -19.81 -5.38 -5.55
N VAL A 270 -19.67 -4.19 -6.14
CA VAL A 270 -19.29 -2.96 -5.41
C VAL A 270 -20.28 -2.68 -4.29
N MET A 271 -21.58 -2.81 -4.57
CA MET A 271 -22.65 -2.56 -3.62
C MET A 271 -22.71 -3.55 -2.45
N GLN A 272 -22.06 -4.71 -2.56
CA GLN A 272 -21.93 -5.61 -1.42
C GLN A 272 -20.99 -5.07 -0.34
N VAL A 273 -20.05 -4.18 -0.69
CA VAL A 273 -18.96 -3.78 0.19
C VAL A 273 -18.95 -2.29 0.49
N LEU A 274 -19.11 -1.45 -0.54
CA LEU A 274 -19.02 0.01 -0.42
C LEU A 274 -19.94 0.60 0.67
N PRO A 275 -21.22 0.18 0.83
CA PRO A 275 -22.10 0.70 1.89
C PRO A 275 -21.67 0.37 3.33
N TYR A 276 -20.72 -0.55 3.51
CA TYR A 276 -20.25 -1.00 4.83
C TYR A 276 -18.88 -0.40 5.20
N LEU A 277 -18.39 0.56 4.41
CA LEU A 277 -17.21 1.36 4.73
C LEU A 277 -17.61 2.67 5.41
N ASP A 278 -16.72 3.20 6.24
CA ASP A 278 -16.95 4.47 6.93
C ASP A 278 -16.89 5.64 5.95
N GLN A 279 -18.07 6.21 5.66
CA GLN A 279 -18.24 7.29 4.70
C GLN A 279 -17.45 8.57 5.00
N LYS A 280 -17.16 8.84 6.28
CA LYS A 280 -16.46 10.06 6.69
C LYS A 280 -15.01 10.04 6.26
N TYR A 281 -14.43 8.83 6.17
CA TYR A 281 -13.02 8.66 5.85
C TYR A 281 -12.77 8.28 4.40
N LEU A 282 -13.79 7.79 3.69
CA LEU A 282 -13.68 7.40 2.29
C LEU A 282 -13.59 8.63 1.38
N ILE A 283 -12.44 8.80 0.72
CA ILE A 283 -12.14 9.96 -0.13
C ILE A 283 -12.07 9.57 -1.60
N SER A 284 -11.53 8.39 -1.90
CA SER A 284 -11.22 7.97 -3.27
C SER A 284 -11.78 6.58 -3.57
N LEU A 285 -12.46 6.46 -4.71
CA LEU A 285 -12.95 5.20 -5.26
C LEU A 285 -12.33 4.97 -6.65
N GLU A 286 -11.65 3.83 -6.81
CA GLU A 286 -11.09 3.40 -8.09
C GLU A 286 -11.66 2.04 -8.48
N ILE A 287 -12.26 1.96 -9.66
CA ILE A 287 -12.81 0.74 -10.25
C ILE A 287 -12.21 0.58 -11.64
N SER A 288 -11.50 -0.51 -11.89
CA SER A 288 -10.80 -0.75 -13.16
C SER A 288 -11.01 -2.16 -13.69
N ASN A 289 -11.22 -2.32 -15.00
CA ASN A 289 -11.33 -3.63 -15.66
C ASN A 289 -10.19 -3.85 -16.69
N PRO A 290 -9.78 -5.11 -16.95
CA PRO A 290 -8.63 -5.46 -17.79
C PRO A 290 -8.69 -4.99 -19.25
N ASP A 291 -9.87 -4.65 -19.77
CA ASP A 291 -10.06 -4.31 -21.18
C ASP A 291 -9.35 -2.99 -21.61
N HIS A 292 -8.77 -2.26 -20.67
CA HIS A 292 -7.96 -1.07 -20.96
C HIS A 292 -6.46 -1.39 -20.99
N GLY A 293 -5.99 -2.05 -22.06
CA GLY A 293 -4.55 -2.07 -22.38
C GLY A 293 -3.96 -3.33 -23.04
N SER A 294 -4.69 -4.45 -23.16
CA SER A 294 -4.15 -5.67 -23.80
C SER A 294 -4.97 -6.14 -25.01
N SER A 295 -4.23 -6.61 -26.02
CA SER A 295 -4.65 -6.89 -27.39
C SER A 295 -5.70 -8.01 -27.56
N ARG A 296 -6.74 -7.67 -28.34
CA ARG A 296 -7.29 -8.41 -29.51
C ARG A 296 -7.88 -9.82 -29.38
N LEU A 297 -8.02 -10.46 -28.22
CA LEU A 297 -8.55 -11.86 -28.20
C LEU A 297 -9.79 -12.14 -27.34
N PHE A 298 -10.34 -11.16 -26.65
CA PHE A 298 -11.66 -11.31 -26.03
C PHE A 298 -12.57 -10.17 -26.48
N LYS A 299 -13.71 -10.51 -27.10
CA LYS A 299 -14.84 -9.59 -27.21
C LYS A 299 -15.52 -9.62 -25.84
N PRO A 300 -15.38 -8.58 -25.00
CA PRO A 300 -16.02 -8.59 -23.70
C PRO A 300 -17.53 -8.61 -23.90
N LYS A 301 -18.27 -9.34 -23.07
CA LYS A 301 -19.73 -9.19 -23.01
C LYS A 301 -20.04 -7.69 -22.82
N LEU A 302 -20.85 -7.13 -23.72
CA LEU A 302 -21.23 -5.71 -23.84
C LEU A 302 -22.11 -5.18 -22.69
N ILE A 303 -22.05 -5.79 -21.50
CA ILE A 303 -22.91 -5.39 -20.39
C ILE A 303 -22.40 -4.04 -19.86
N PRO A 304 -23.23 -2.98 -19.87
CA PRO A 304 -22.89 -1.70 -19.27
C PRO A 304 -22.52 -1.85 -17.79
N PHE A 305 -21.69 -0.95 -17.28
CA PHE A 305 -21.44 -0.90 -15.85
C PHE A 305 -22.61 -0.17 -15.17
N ASP A 306 -23.42 -0.93 -14.45
CA ASP A 306 -24.54 -0.40 -13.66
C ASP A 306 -24.01 0.24 -12.36
N MET A 307 -24.44 1.46 -12.10
CA MET A 307 -24.12 2.19 -10.88
C MET A 307 -25.34 2.93 -10.31
N ASP A 308 -26.56 2.54 -10.71
CA ASP A 308 -27.83 3.19 -10.35
C ASP A 308 -28.04 3.22 -8.83
N GLU A 309 -27.74 2.12 -8.16
CA GLU A 309 -27.82 2.03 -6.70
C GLU A 309 -26.62 2.68 -6.01
N MET A 310 -25.45 2.70 -6.66
CA MET A 310 -24.23 3.28 -6.10
C MET A 310 -24.34 4.80 -5.95
N VAL A 311 -24.97 5.50 -6.88
CA VAL A 311 -25.09 6.96 -6.83
C VAL A 311 -26.02 7.44 -5.71
N LYS A 312 -26.83 6.55 -5.12
CA LYS A 312 -27.85 6.87 -4.11
C LYS A 312 -27.33 6.81 -2.67
N ILE A 313 -26.21 6.14 -2.41
CA ILE A 313 -25.69 5.94 -1.05
C ILE A 313 -24.84 7.13 -0.56
N GLU A 314 -24.78 7.32 0.75
CA GLU A 314 -24.04 8.43 1.36
C GLU A 314 -22.52 8.34 1.13
N GLN A 315 -21.96 7.13 1.02
CA GLN A 315 -20.54 6.93 0.70
C GLN A 315 -20.16 7.57 -0.64
N TRP A 316 -21.01 7.43 -1.66
CA TRP A 316 -20.79 8.03 -2.98
C TRP A 316 -20.76 9.55 -2.90
N ASN A 317 -21.74 10.13 -2.20
CA ASN A 317 -21.88 11.58 -2.06
C ASN A 317 -20.72 12.24 -1.32
N ASN A 318 -20.00 11.52 -0.47
CA ASN A 318 -18.89 12.05 0.32
C ASN A 318 -17.51 11.96 -0.37
N LEU A 319 -17.41 11.20 -1.47
CA LEU A 319 -16.18 11.05 -2.23
C LEU A 319 -15.65 12.40 -2.76
N LYS A 320 -14.34 12.43 -3.01
CA LYS A 320 -13.63 13.55 -3.63
C LYS A 320 -12.90 13.13 -4.91
N GLU A 321 -12.59 11.85 -5.02
CA GLU A 321 -11.86 11.31 -6.16
C GLU A 321 -12.57 10.07 -6.72
N LEU A 322 -12.75 10.04 -8.04
CA LEU A 322 -13.37 8.94 -8.76
C LEU A 322 -12.52 8.54 -9.96
N TYR A 323 -12.18 7.25 -10.04
CA TYR A 323 -11.51 6.67 -11.19
C TYR A 323 -12.30 5.45 -11.68
N LEU A 324 -13.08 5.63 -12.74
CA LEU A 324 -13.86 4.57 -13.37
C LEU A 324 -13.24 4.20 -14.73
N LYS A 325 -12.50 3.10 -14.75
CA LYS A 325 -11.95 2.45 -15.95
C LYS A 325 -12.74 1.18 -16.24
N THR A 326 -14.04 1.34 -16.46
CA THR A 326 -15.00 0.24 -16.61
C THR A 326 -15.56 0.18 -18.03
N LYS A 327 -16.48 -0.75 -18.26
CA LYS A 327 -17.35 -0.73 -19.45
C LYS A 327 -18.25 0.51 -19.44
N VAL A 328 -18.94 0.72 -20.56
CA VAL A 328 -19.81 1.89 -20.80
C VAL A 328 -20.76 2.11 -19.63
N VAL A 329 -20.75 3.32 -19.07
CA VAL A 329 -21.72 3.79 -18.09
C VAL A 329 -22.84 4.52 -18.81
N SER A 330 -24.09 4.10 -18.60
CA SER A 330 -25.25 4.65 -19.31
C SER A 330 -26.08 5.66 -18.52
N ILE A 331 -25.79 5.84 -17.23
CA ILE A 331 -26.50 6.80 -16.38
C ILE A 331 -26.26 8.23 -16.89
N PRO A 332 -27.28 9.10 -16.90
CA PRO A 332 -27.10 10.52 -17.21
C PRO A 332 -26.15 11.23 -16.24
N ILE A 333 -25.35 12.18 -16.74
CA ILE A 333 -24.34 12.89 -15.95
C ILE A 333 -24.94 13.60 -14.73
N GLN A 334 -26.10 14.25 -14.88
CA GLN A 334 -26.74 14.96 -13.75
C GLN A 334 -27.17 14.00 -12.64
N GLN A 335 -27.52 12.75 -12.98
CA GLN A 335 -27.95 11.75 -12.00
C GLN A 335 -26.77 11.13 -11.23
N MET A 336 -25.55 11.21 -11.77
CA MET A 336 -24.36 10.70 -11.09
C MET A 336 -23.91 11.56 -9.89
N ASN A 337 -24.45 12.78 -9.74
CA ASN A 337 -24.09 13.73 -8.69
C ASN A 337 -22.57 13.93 -8.54
N LEU A 338 -21.87 14.24 -9.64
CA LEU A 338 -20.41 14.37 -9.67
C LEU A 338 -19.88 15.70 -9.10
N THR A 339 -20.73 16.51 -8.48
CA THR A 339 -20.43 17.88 -8.03
C THR A 339 -19.44 17.94 -6.86
N ASN A 340 -19.41 16.89 -6.03
CA ASN A 340 -18.54 16.81 -4.85
C ASN A 340 -17.10 16.39 -5.15
N PHE A 341 -16.81 15.97 -6.38
CA PHE A 341 -15.53 15.42 -6.79
C PHE A 341 -14.58 16.51 -7.26
N SER A 342 -13.40 16.59 -6.65
CA SER A 342 -12.31 17.43 -7.14
C SER A 342 -11.55 16.77 -8.29
N THR A 343 -11.51 15.44 -8.31
CA THR A 343 -10.82 14.67 -9.35
C THR A 343 -11.73 13.55 -9.86
N THR A 344 -11.94 13.51 -11.17
CA THR A 344 -12.74 12.47 -11.81
C THR A 344 -12.05 12.00 -13.08
N TYR A 345 -12.01 10.70 -13.27
CA TYR A 345 -11.66 10.09 -14.54
C TYR A 345 -12.66 8.99 -14.86
N MET A 346 -13.35 9.11 -16.00
CA MET A 346 -14.26 8.08 -16.51
C MET A 346 -13.84 7.69 -17.92
N SER A 347 -13.57 6.40 -18.15
CA SER A 347 -13.05 5.90 -19.43
C SER A 347 -14.10 5.79 -20.54
N SER A 348 -15.39 5.67 -20.20
CA SER A 348 -16.44 5.48 -21.18
C SER A 348 -17.84 5.75 -20.62
N VAL A 349 -18.40 6.93 -20.88
CA VAL A 349 -19.83 7.24 -20.71
C VAL A 349 -20.55 7.04 -22.05
N ALA A 350 -21.79 6.54 -22.02
CA ALA A 350 -22.56 6.25 -23.24
C ALA A 350 -22.80 7.51 -24.06
N ARG A 351 -23.34 8.54 -23.41
CA ARG A 351 -23.77 9.77 -24.07
C ARG A 351 -23.50 10.96 -23.17
N ILE A 352 -23.07 12.06 -23.76
CA ILE A 352 -23.04 13.38 -23.12
C ILE A 352 -23.79 14.39 -23.98
N THR A 353 -24.54 15.29 -23.37
CA THR A 353 -25.28 16.36 -24.05
C THR A 353 -24.67 17.73 -23.79
N SER A 354 -25.04 18.73 -24.57
CA SER A 354 -24.68 20.12 -24.29
C SER A 354 -25.16 20.59 -22.91
N GLU A 355 -26.34 20.12 -22.48
CA GLU A 355 -26.87 20.40 -21.14
C GLU A 355 -26.03 19.76 -20.03
N ASP A 356 -25.50 18.55 -20.25
CA ASP A 356 -24.57 17.90 -19.30
C ASP A 356 -23.31 18.74 -19.11
N ILE A 357 -22.75 19.28 -20.20
CA ILE A 357 -21.55 20.11 -20.17
C ILE A 357 -21.84 21.43 -19.44
N ALA A 358 -22.96 22.08 -19.74
CA ALA A 358 -23.39 23.29 -19.05
C ALA A 358 -23.61 23.05 -17.55
N TYR A 359 -24.29 21.95 -17.19
CA TYR A 359 -24.48 21.53 -15.80
C TYR A 359 -23.14 21.33 -15.08
N LEU A 360 -22.21 20.59 -15.68
CA LEU A 360 -20.88 20.37 -15.10
C LEU A 360 -20.10 21.68 -14.98
N LYS A 361 -20.16 22.55 -16.00
CA LYS A 361 -19.52 23.87 -15.98
C LYS A 361 -19.98 24.70 -14.78
N GLU A 362 -21.29 24.79 -14.53
CA GLU A 362 -21.81 25.56 -13.40
C GLU A 362 -21.42 24.95 -12.04
N ASN A 363 -21.44 23.63 -11.91
CA ASN A 363 -21.16 22.96 -10.63
C ASN A 363 -19.66 22.79 -10.33
N LEU A 364 -18.81 22.77 -11.36
CA LEU A 364 -17.36 22.58 -11.23
C LEU A 364 -16.56 23.89 -11.28
N LEU A 365 -17.22 25.05 -11.46
CA LEU A 365 -16.58 26.37 -11.46
C LEU A 365 -16.15 26.79 -10.04
N THR A 366 -15.16 26.09 -9.49
CA THR A 366 -14.68 26.24 -8.11
C THR A 366 -13.16 26.09 -8.05
N PRO A 367 -12.46 26.80 -7.14
CA PRO A 367 -11.02 26.64 -6.95
C PRO A 367 -10.62 25.24 -6.44
N LYS A 368 -11.59 24.44 -5.97
CA LYS A 368 -11.36 23.06 -5.49
C LYS A 368 -11.22 22.05 -6.62
N LEU A 369 -11.63 22.39 -7.84
CA LEU A 369 -11.51 21.52 -9.00
C LEU A 369 -10.02 21.24 -9.26
N GLY A 370 -9.68 19.96 -9.29
CA GLY A 370 -8.39 19.46 -9.72
C GLY A 370 -8.44 19.11 -11.21
N ARG A 371 -8.72 17.83 -11.50
CA ARG A 371 -8.76 17.32 -12.87
C ARG A 371 -9.99 16.46 -13.09
N PHE A 372 -10.83 16.83 -14.06
CA PHE A 372 -12.07 16.15 -14.33
C PHE A 372 -12.13 15.75 -15.80
N ILE A 373 -12.12 14.45 -16.09
CA ILE A 373 -12.05 13.91 -17.45
C ILE A 373 -13.14 12.86 -17.63
N ILE A 374 -13.98 13.05 -18.64
CA ILE A 374 -14.99 12.09 -19.07
C ILE A 374 -14.74 11.77 -20.54
N CYS A 375 -14.40 10.53 -20.83
CA CYS A 375 -14.44 10.00 -22.19
C CYS A 375 -15.85 9.48 -22.46
N PHE A 376 -16.40 9.76 -23.65
CA PHE A 376 -17.77 9.39 -24.01
C PHE A 376 -17.84 8.72 -25.39
N LYS A 377 -18.93 8.01 -25.69
CA LYS A 377 -19.17 7.36 -26.99
C LYS A 377 -19.93 8.26 -27.96
N GLU A 378 -20.91 8.99 -27.46
CA GLU A 378 -21.76 9.88 -28.25
C GLU A 378 -21.82 11.27 -27.58
N PHE A 379 -21.73 12.32 -28.40
CA PHE A 379 -22.01 13.70 -27.99
C PHE A 379 -23.23 14.19 -28.75
N VAL A 380 -24.22 14.69 -28.02
CA VAL A 380 -25.45 15.27 -28.58
C VAL A 380 -25.42 16.78 -28.39
N ASP A 381 -25.22 17.48 -29.50
CA ASP A 381 -25.16 18.95 -29.55
C ASP A 381 -26.54 19.56 -29.82
N ASP A 382 -27.49 19.27 -28.94
CA ASP A 382 -28.85 19.82 -28.98
C ASP A 382 -29.35 20.06 -27.54
N PRO A 383 -29.59 21.32 -27.10
CA PRO A 383 -29.36 22.56 -27.86
C PRO A 383 -27.86 22.79 -28.17
N GLN A 384 -27.57 23.70 -29.10
CA GLN A 384 -26.17 23.97 -29.48
C GLN A 384 -25.36 24.44 -28.27
N LEU A 385 -24.19 23.85 -28.06
CA LEU A 385 -23.33 24.16 -26.92
C LEU A 385 -22.90 25.63 -26.89
N ILE A 386 -22.79 26.26 -28.06
CA ILE A 386 -22.49 27.70 -28.21
C ILE A 386 -23.60 28.56 -27.60
N ASP A 387 -24.86 28.13 -27.68
CA ASP A 387 -25.97 28.87 -27.08
C ASP A 387 -25.94 28.81 -25.55
N LEU A 388 -25.41 27.72 -24.98
CA LEU A 388 -25.30 27.52 -23.53
C LEU A 388 -24.03 28.12 -22.91
N LEU A 389 -22.88 27.99 -23.58
CA LEU A 389 -21.56 28.37 -23.04
C LEU A 389 -21.03 29.68 -23.65
N GLY A 390 -21.62 30.16 -24.73
CA GLY A 390 -21.10 31.25 -25.55
C GLY A 390 -20.00 30.79 -26.51
N GLN A 391 -19.42 31.77 -27.22
CA GLN A 391 -18.39 31.53 -28.22
C GLN A 391 -17.12 30.91 -27.59
N PRO A 392 -16.59 29.80 -28.13
CA PRO A 392 -15.33 29.22 -27.67
C PRO A 392 -14.16 30.16 -27.95
N ARG A 393 -13.10 30.02 -27.14
CA ARG A 393 -11.87 30.79 -27.33
C ARG A 393 -11.04 30.25 -28.49
N THR A 394 -11.01 28.94 -28.63
CA THR A 394 -10.23 28.23 -29.66
C THR A 394 -11.09 27.13 -30.28
N ILE A 395 -11.09 27.08 -31.62
CA ILE A 395 -11.60 25.96 -32.40
C ILE A 395 -10.45 25.53 -33.31
N SER A 396 -9.94 24.31 -33.12
CA SER A 396 -8.88 23.75 -33.94
C SER A 396 -9.16 22.28 -34.24
N GLY A 397 -9.66 22.00 -35.44
CA GLY A 397 -10.09 20.65 -35.83
C GLY A 397 -11.26 20.17 -34.97
N ASN A 398 -11.07 19.05 -34.26
CA ASN A 398 -12.05 18.50 -33.33
C ASN A 398 -11.86 18.98 -31.88
N ILE A 399 -10.96 19.94 -31.64
CA ILE A 399 -10.69 20.49 -30.31
C ILE A 399 -11.40 21.84 -30.17
N ILE A 400 -12.26 21.94 -29.17
CA ILE A 400 -12.95 23.17 -28.80
C ILE A 400 -12.61 23.52 -27.35
N VAL A 401 -12.22 24.77 -27.11
CA VAL A 401 -11.77 25.22 -25.79
C VAL A 401 -12.51 26.47 -25.34
N TRP A 402 -13.03 26.44 -24.11
CA TRP A 402 -13.57 27.60 -23.39
C TRP A 402 -12.76 27.90 -22.13
N TYR A 403 -12.79 29.16 -21.71
CA TYR A 403 -12.20 29.61 -20.46
C TYR A 403 -13.21 30.42 -19.67
N PHE A 404 -13.37 30.09 -18.39
CA PHE A 404 -14.28 30.79 -17.49
C PHE A 404 -13.54 31.28 -16.25
N PRO A 405 -13.71 32.54 -15.83
CA PRO A 405 -13.09 33.05 -14.61
C PRO A 405 -13.68 32.36 -13.38
N ILE A 406 -12.81 31.91 -12.46
CA ILE A 406 -13.25 31.25 -11.23
C ILE A 406 -13.56 32.33 -10.18
N PRO A 407 -14.81 32.40 -9.67
CA PRO A 407 -15.19 33.39 -8.67
C PRO A 407 -14.30 33.34 -7.42
N GLY A 408 -13.95 34.52 -6.88
CA GLY A 408 -13.17 34.64 -5.66
C GLY A 408 -11.68 34.26 -5.79
N THR A 409 -11.17 34.12 -7.01
CA THR A 409 -9.75 33.85 -7.26
C THR A 409 -9.07 34.99 -8.02
N ASN A 410 -7.79 35.23 -7.74
CA ASN A 410 -6.98 36.22 -8.46
C ASN A 410 -6.49 35.63 -9.79
N GLY A 411 -7.35 35.69 -10.82
CA GLY A 411 -6.97 35.36 -12.20
C GLY A 411 -6.92 33.87 -12.55
N LYS A 412 -7.43 32.97 -11.70
CA LYS A 412 -7.57 31.56 -12.09
C LYS A 412 -8.76 31.39 -13.02
N MET A 413 -8.58 30.56 -14.02
CA MET A 413 -9.60 30.24 -15.01
C MET A 413 -9.86 28.74 -15.00
N MET A 414 -11.10 28.34 -15.28
CA MET A 414 -11.45 26.97 -15.61
C MET A 414 -11.38 26.80 -17.12
N GLU A 415 -10.54 25.87 -17.57
CA GLU A 415 -10.45 25.42 -18.96
C GLU A 415 -11.46 24.29 -19.17
N ILE A 416 -12.35 24.44 -20.16
CA ILE A 416 -13.16 23.34 -20.69
C ILE A 416 -12.58 22.97 -22.04
N LEU A 417 -12.11 21.74 -22.19
CA LEU A 417 -11.64 21.19 -23.45
C LEU A 417 -12.57 20.06 -23.88
N LEU A 418 -13.19 20.21 -25.04
CA LEU A 418 -14.03 19.20 -25.67
C LEU A 418 -13.33 18.69 -26.94
N ASN A 419 -13.17 17.37 -27.02
CA ASN A 419 -12.81 16.64 -28.22
C ASN A 419 -13.41 15.22 -28.14
N GLU A 420 -12.64 14.16 -28.42
CA GLU A 420 -13.00 12.76 -28.10
C GLU A 420 -13.23 12.51 -26.59
N ARG A 421 -12.92 13.49 -25.74
CA ARG A 421 -13.22 13.52 -24.30
C ARG A 421 -13.56 14.93 -23.87
N LEU A 422 -14.30 15.03 -22.77
CA LEU A 422 -14.55 16.26 -22.05
C LEU A 422 -13.54 16.38 -20.90
N ARG A 423 -12.90 17.54 -20.79
CA ARG A 423 -11.99 17.85 -19.69
C ARG A 423 -12.33 19.20 -19.07
N PHE A 424 -12.37 19.24 -17.73
CA PHE A 424 -12.31 20.45 -16.94
C PHE A 424 -11.02 20.46 -16.11
N GLU A 425 -10.31 21.58 -16.12
CA GLU A 425 -9.07 21.78 -15.36
C GLU A 425 -8.93 23.25 -14.95
N ASN A 426 -8.48 23.50 -13.72
CA ASN A 426 -8.16 24.85 -13.29
C ASN A 426 -6.75 25.25 -13.78
N VAL A 427 -6.64 26.38 -14.46
CA VAL A 427 -5.40 26.91 -15.03
C VAL A 427 -5.10 28.32 -14.53
N ASN A 428 -3.81 28.67 -14.44
CA ASN A 428 -3.35 29.99 -14.01
C ASN A 428 -3.08 30.96 -15.17
N TYR A 429 -3.06 30.46 -16.41
CA TYR A 429 -2.82 31.22 -17.63
C TYR A 429 -3.47 30.50 -18.81
N TYR A 430 -3.81 31.25 -19.85
CA TYR A 430 -4.29 30.66 -21.11
C TYR A 430 -3.20 29.79 -21.72
N ARG A 431 -3.51 28.53 -22.03
CA ARG A 431 -2.62 27.72 -22.86
C ARG A 431 -2.80 28.20 -24.30
N TYR A 432 -1.83 28.96 -24.79
CA TYR A 432 -1.72 29.23 -26.22
C TYR A 432 -1.25 27.94 -26.89
N SER A 433 -2.13 27.33 -27.68
CA SER A 433 -1.79 26.25 -28.61
C SER A 433 -1.12 26.81 -29.85
#